data_AF-A0AAU3FZ80-F1
#
_entry.id   AF-A0AAU3FZ80-F1
#
_cell.length_a   1.000
_cell.length_b   1.000
_cell.length_c   1.000
_cell.angle_alpha   90.00
_cell.angle_beta   90.00
_cell.angle_gamma   90.00
#
_symmetry.space_group_name_H-M   'P 1'
#
loop_
_entity.id
_entity.type
_entity.pdbx_description
1 polymer ?
#
loop_
_entity_poly.entity_id
_entity_poly.type
_entity_poly.pdbx_seq_one_letter_code
_entity_poly.pdbx_strand_id
1 'polypeptide(L)'
;MLRTLLENVAGPGRPRLLAYSELQSEAARKPWLAAILDAIAAADFAEFEHAQRAAGLPVTPQRATAVTLALHAAIPHLLSGGHDTLAATGLDDLGRFARDLLDAVYGQCPEPSNADF
;
A
#
# COMPACT_ATOMS: atom_id res chain seq x y z
N MET A 1 -12.25 0.44 -0.95
CA MET A 1 -11.17 0.54 -1.94
C MET A 1 -9.96 -0.29 -1.54
N LEU A 2 -9.19 0.07 -0.49
CA LEU A 2 -7.96 -0.64 -0.13
C LEU A 2 -8.13 -2.15 0.04
N ARG A 3 -9.15 -2.57 0.81
CA ARG A 3 -9.52 -3.99 0.94
C ARG A 3 -9.71 -4.68 -0.42
N THR A 4 -10.47 -4.07 -1.33
CA THR A 4 -10.75 -4.61 -2.67
C THR A 4 -9.49 -4.75 -3.52
N LEU A 5 -8.51 -3.85 -3.37
CA LEU A 5 -7.21 -3.99 -4.04
C LEU A 5 -6.42 -5.19 -3.50
N LEU A 6 -6.40 -5.37 -2.18
CA LEU A 6 -5.73 -6.50 -1.53
C LEU A 6 -6.43 -7.84 -1.85
N GLU A 7 -7.75 -7.87 -1.88
CA GLU A 7 -8.55 -9.03 -2.33
C GLU A 7 -8.23 -9.39 -3.78
N ASN A 8 -8.07 -8.38 -4.65
CA ASN A 8 -7.67 -8.60 -6.04
C ASN A 8 -6.25 -9.18 -6.13
N VAL A 9 -5.31 -8.72 -5.30
CA VAL A 9 -3.94 -9.28 -5.22
C VAL A 9 -3.97 -10.75 -4.80
N ALA A 10 -4.77 -11.09 -3.77
CA ALA A 10 -4.87 -12.43 -3.25
C ALA A 10 -5.64 -13.40 -4.18
N GLY A 11 -6.50 -12.88 -5.06
CA GLY A 11 -7.36 -13.67 -5.95
C GLY A 11 -7.14 -13.37 -7.45
N PRO A 12 -8.09 -12.72 -8.16
CA PRO A 12 -8.08 -12.64 -9.63
C PRO A 12 -6.85 -11.96 -10.25
N GLY A 13 -6.26 -10.98 -9.56
CA GLY A 13 -5.09 -10.23 -10.02
C GLY A 13 -3.76 -10.95 -9.78
N ARG A 14 -3.77 -12.09 -9.07
CA ARG A 14 -2.56 -12.82 -8.65
C ARG A 14 -1.60 -13.14 -9.80
N PRO A 15 -2.01 -13.68 -10.96
CA PRO A 15 -1.08 -13.99 -12.05
C PRO A 15 -0.35 -12.75 -12.57
N ARG A 16 -1.07 -11.63 -12.71
CA ARG A 16 -0.50 -10.35 -13.17
C ARG A 16 0.53 -9.83 -12.18
N LEU A 17 0.26 -9.90 -10.87
CA LEU A 17 1.17 -9.40 -9.86
C LEU A 17 2.38 -10.30 -9.61
N LEU A 18 2.27 -11.61 -9.84
CA LEU A 18 3.44 -12.49 -9.88
C LEU A 18 4.39 -12.08 -11.02
N ALA A 19 3.87 -11.92 -12.24
CA ALA A 19 4.66 -11.45 -13.37
C ALA A 19 5.29 -10.05 -13.10
N TYR A 20 4.52 -9.13 -12.51
CA TYR A 20 5.03 -7.82 -12.13
C TYR A 20 6.16 -7.90 -11.08
N SER A 21 6.04 -8.78 -10.07
CA SER A 21 7.07 -9.00 -9.04
C SER A 21 8.36 -9.60 -9.62
N GLU A 22 8.25 -10.51 -10.57
CA GLU A 22 9.38 -11.04 -11.33
C GLU A 22 10.08 -9.93 -12.13
N LEU A 23 9.31 -9.08 -12.82
CA LEU A 23 9.85 -7.93 -13.55
C LEU A 23 10.55 -6.92 -12.63
N GLN A 24 10.00 -6.65 -11.45
CA GLN A 24 10.64 -5.78 -10.45
C GLN A 24 11.98 -6.36 -9.98
N SER A 25 12.04 -7.67 -9.76
CA SER A 25 13.29 -8.36 -9.38
C SER A 25 14.35 -8.25 -10.49
N GLU A 26 13.95 -8.37 -11.75
CA GLU A 26 14.84 -8.21 -12.90
C GLU A 26 15.25 -6.75 -13.15
N ALA A 27 14.39 -5.78 -12.84
CA ALA A 27 14.68 -4.36 -12.99
C ALA A 27 15.89 -3.91 -12.16
N ALA A 28 16.13 -4.55 -11.00
CA ALA A 28 17.31 -4.31 -10.18
C ALA A 28 18.64 -4.55 -10.93
N ARG A 29 18.61 -5.31 -12.04
CA ARG A 29 19.78 -5.63 -12.87
C ARG A 29 19.72 -5.02 -14.28
N LYS A 30 18.59 -4.43 -14.66
CA LYS A 30 18.31 -3.97 -16.03
C LYS A 30 17.80 -2.52 -16.02
N PRO A 31 18.68 -1.52 -16.23
CA PRO A 31 18.31 -0.10 -16.15
C PRO A 31 17.17 0.31 -17.07
N TRP A 32 17.09 -0.25 -18.28
CA TRP A 32 15.99 0.03 -19.22
C TRP A 32 14.64 -0.47 -18.69
N LEU A 33 14.62 -1.60 -17.98
CA LEU A 33 13.41 -2.16 -17.38
C LEU A 33 13.02 -1.35 -16.15
N ALA A 34 14.00 -0.95 -15.33
CA ALA A 34 13.77 -0.05 -14.20
C ALA A 34 13.10 1.25 -14.64
N ALA A 35 13.55 1.87 -15.72
CA ALA A 35 12.92 3.09 -16.24
C ALA A 35 11.45 2.89 -16.66
N ILE A 36 11.10 1.73 -17.21
CA ILE A 36 9.70 1.41 -17.58
C ILE A 36 8.85 1.21 -16.31
N LEU A 37 9.35 0.43 -15.35
CA LEU A 37 8.61 0.12 -14.14
C LEU A 37 8.49 1.32 -13.19
N ASP A 38 9.46 2.24 -13.21
CA ASP A 38 9.45 3.47 -12.42
C ASP A 38 8.25 4.34 -12.76
N ALA A 39 7.93 4.51 -14.04
CA ALA A 39 6.75 5.27 -14.46
C ALA A 39 5.43 4.66 -13.93
N ILE A 40 5.35 3.33 -13.86
CA ILE A 40 4.20 2.62 -13.30
C ILE A 40 4.14 2.82 -11.78
N ALA A 41 5.27 2.61 -11.09
CA ALA A 41 5.34 2.75 -9.64
C ALA A 41 5.05 4.19 -9.19
N ALA A 42 5.53 5.19 -9.93
CA ALA A 42 5.27 6.60 -9.66
C ALA A 42 3.78 6.96 -9.81
N ALA A 43 3.08 6.36 -10.78
CA ALA A 43 1.65 6.58 -10.98
C ALA A 43 0.81 6.13 -9.77
N ASP A 44 1.17 5.00 -9.13
CA ASP A 44 0.46 4.49 -7.94
C ASP A 44 0.40 5.52 -6.81
N PHE A 45 1.47 6.31 -6.60
CA PHE A 45 1.49 7.33 -5.54
C PHE A 45 0.47 8.45 -5.81
N ALA A 46 0.40 8.94 -7.04
CA ALA A 46 -0.56 9.98 -7.41
C ALA A 46 -2.00 9.47 -7.36
N GLU A 47 -2.25 8.26 -7.88
CA GLU A 47 -3.58 7.65 -7.90
C GLU A 47 -4.08 7.33 -6.49
N PHE A 48 -3.24 6.75 -5.63
CA PHE A 48 -3.64 6.45 -4.25
C PHE A 48 -3.76 7.69 -3.39
N GLU A 49 -2.94 8.73 -3.58
CA GLU A 49 -3.18 10.01 -2.90
C GLU A 49 -4.55 10.59 -3.29
N HIS A 50 -4.86 10.59 -4.59
CA HIS A 50 -6.15 11.07 -5.08
C HIS A 50 -7.32 10.28 -4.48
N ALA A 51 -7.23 8.95 -4.47
CA ALA A 51 -8.26 8.08 -3.92
C ALA A 51 -8.44 8.27 -2.39
N GLN A 52 -7.34 8.46 -1.66
CA GLN A 52 -7.38 8.77 -0.22
C GLN A 52 -8.05 10.12 0.05
N ARG A 53 -7.75 11.14 -0.76
CA ARG A 53 -8.39 12.46 -0.66
C ARG A 53 -9.87 12.39 -1.01
N ALA A 54 -10.23 11.66 -2.07
CA ALA A 54 -11.63 11.43 -2.45
C ALA A 54 -12.43 10.67 -1.39
N ALA A 55 -11.76 9.87 -0.55
CA ALA A 55 -12.37 9.21 0.60
C ALA A 55 -12.53 10.12 1.84
N GLY A 56 -12.18 11.41 1.74
CA GLY A 56 -12.32 12.38 2.83
C GLY A 56 -11.24 12.28 3.91
N LEU A 57 -10.14 11.56 3.66
CA LEU A 57 -9.05 11.42 4.62
C LEU A 57 -8.26 12.73 4.75
N PRO A 58 -7.67 13.04 5.92
CA PRO A 58 -6.82 14.21 6.12
C PRO A 58 -5.43 13.98 5.50
N VAL A 59 -5.40 13.96 4.17
CA VAL A 59 -4.25 13.64 3.34
C VAL A 59 -3.16 14.70 3.43
N THR A 60 -1.96 14.26 3.79
CA THR A 60 -0.69 14.93 3.47
C THR A 60 0.11 14.02 2.53
N PRO A 61 1.04 14.55 1.72
CA PRO A 61 1.88 13.74 0.85
C PRO A 61 2.60 12.61 1.61
N GLN A 62 3.10 12.90 2.82
CA GLN A 62 3.79 11.93 3.67
C GLN A 62 2.87 10.79 4.13
N ARG A 63 1.64 11.11 4.53
CA ARG A 63 0.64 10.12 4.96
C ARG A 63 0.19 9.25 3.79
N ALA A 64 -0.09 9.85 2.64
CA ALA A 64 -0.44 9.10 1.44
C ALA A 64 0.68 8.17 1.00
N THR A 65 1.93 8.65 1.04
CA THR A 65 3.14 7.86 0.74
C THR A 65 3.26 6.66 1.68
N ALA A 66 3.04 6.85 2.99
CA ALA A 66 3.11 5.77 3.97
C ALA A 66 2.08 4.67 3.69
N VAL A 67 0.83 5.05 3.36
CA VAL A 67 -0.20 4.08 2.96
C VAL A 67 0.20 3.34 1.69
N THR A 68 0.64 4.05 0.65
CA THR A 68 1.06 3.43 -0.62
C THR A 68 2.20 2.44 -0.42
N LEU A 69 3.24 2.81 0.32
CA LEU A 69 4.36 1.92 0.62
C LEU A 69 3.94 0.69 1.43
N ALA A 70 3.05 0.85 2.42
CA ALA A 70 2.52 -0.27 3.18
C ALA A 70 1.73 -1.25 2.30
N LEU A 71 0.94 -0.74 1.34
CA LEU A 71 0.23 -1.57 0.37
C LEU A 71 1.19 -2.31 -0.56
N HIS A 72 2.23 -1.64 -1.08
CA HIS A 72 3.27 -2.29 -1.89
C HIS A 72 4.00 -3.39 -1.11
N ALA A 73 4.32 -3.15 0.16
CA ALA A 73 4.97 -4.13 1.02
C ALA A 73 4.07 -5.35 1.33
N ALA A 74 2.75 -5.18 1.35
CA ALA A 74 1.82 -6.29 1.57
C ALA A 74 1.77 -7.29 0.39
N ILE A 75 2.01 -6.83 -0.85
CA ILE A 75 1.89 -7.65 -2.07
C ILE A 75 2.70 -8.96 -1.99
N PRO A 76 4.02 -8.98 -1.74
CA PRO A 76 4.79 -10.23 -1.70
C PRO A 76 4.31 -11.21 -0.61
N HIS A 77 3.78 -10.71 0.51
CA HIS A 77 3.23 -11.55 1.57
C HIS A 77 1.90 -12.20 1.14
N LEU A 78 1.03 -11.46 0.48
CA LEU A 78 -0.20 -11.99 -0.10
C LEU A 78 0.07 -12.98 -1.24
N LEU A 79 1.10 -12.72 -2.06
CA LEU A 79 1.51 -13.61 -3.13
C LEU A 79 2.11 -14.91 -2.57
N SER A 80 2.97 -14.85 -1.56
CA SER A 80 3.57 -16.05 -0.97
C SER A 80 2.59 -16.88 -0.15
N GLY A 81 1.59 -16.27 0.48
CA GLY A 81 0.52 -16.99 1.21
C GLY A 81 1.00 -17.70 2.48
N GLY A 82 2.17 -17.33 3.02
CA GLY A 82 2.73 -17.95 4.22
C GLY A 82 1.88 -17.65 5.46
N HIS A 83 1.24 -18.66 6.03
CA HIS A 83 0.28 -18.53 7.13
C HIS A 83 0.81 -17.68 8.30
N ASP A 84 2.00 -18.00 8.81
CA ASP A 84 2.56 -17.33 9.99
C ASP A 84 2.86 -15.85 9.72
N THR A 85 3.32 -15.53 8.51
CA THR A 85 3.58 -14.14 8.10
C THR A 85 2.27 -13.37 7.92
N LEU A 86 1.24 -13.99 7.33
CA LEU A 86 -0.07 -13.36 7.17
C LEU A 86 -0.68 -13.04 8.53
N ALA A 87 -0.64 -13.98 9.48
CA ALA A 87 -1.13 -13.77 10.83
C ALA A 87 -0.32 -12.69 11.59
N ALA A 88 1.01 -12.70 11.49
CA ALA A 88 1.87 -11.72 12.15
C ALA A 88 1.71 -10.28 11.62
N THR A 89 1.28 -10.14 10.36
CA THR A 89 1.07 -8.84 9.70
C THR A 89 -0.40 -8.40 9.68
N GLY A 90 -1.33 -9.27 10.09
CA GLY A 90 -2.78 -9.05 10.00
C GLY A 90 -3.35 -9.18 8.58
N LEU A 91 -2.55 -9.63 7.61
CA LEU A 91 -2.97 -9.81 6.21
C LEU A 91 -3.88 -11.03 6.00
N ASP A 92 -4.09 -11.84 7.03
CA ASP A 92 -5.13 -12.87 7.08
C ASP A 92 -6.55 -12.29 7.24
N ASP A 93 -6.70 -11.05 7.73
CA ASP A 93 -7.93 -10.25 7.73
C ASP A 93 -7.71 -8.90 7.04
N LEU A 94 -7.86 -8.89 5.71
CA LEU A 94 -7.65 -7.70 4.87
C LEU A 94 -8.53 -6.51 5.24
N GLY A 95 -9.71 -6.76 5.79
CA GLY A 95 -10.63 -5.71 6.22
C GLY A 95 -10.14 -5.01 7.49
N ARG A 96 -9.65 -5.79 8.46
CA ARG A 96 -9.00 -5.28 9.67
C ARG A 96 -7.69 -4.58 9.34
N PHE A 97 -6.81 -5.22 8.59
CA PHE A 97 -5.54 -4.62 8.16
C PHE A 97 -5.72 -3.24 7.53
N ALA A 98 -6.65 -3.10 6.58
CA ALA A 98 -6.89 -1.82 5.92
C ALA A 98 -7.41 -0.73 6.87
N ARG A 99 -8.26 -1.09 7.85
CA ARG A 99 -8.74 -0.14 8.87
C ARG A 99 -7.61 0.28 9.81
N ASP A 100 -6.86 -0.69 10.33
CA ASP A 100 -5.79 -0.45 11.29
C ASP A 100 -4.65 0.36 10.66
N LEU A 101 -4.33 0.11 9.39
CA LEU A 101 -3.38 0.93 8.63
C LEU A 101 -3.84 2.38 8.50
N LEU A 102 -5.10 2.61 8.12
CA LEU A 102 -5.63 3.96 7.98
C LEU A 102 -5.69 4.68 9.33
N ASP A 103 -6.10 3.99 10.39
CA ASP A 103 -6.10 4.53 11.74
C ASP A 103 -4.68 4.87 12.22
N ALA A 104 -3.70 4.01 11.97
CA ALA A 104 -2.30 4.29 12.32
C ALA A 104 -1.74 5.53 11.60
N VAL A 105 -2.12 5.74 10.34
CA VAL A 105 -1.59 6.85 9.52
C VAL A 105 -2.37 8.16 9.73
N TYR A 106 -3.69 8.08 9.91
CA TYR A 106 -4.58 9.24 9.95
C TYR A 106 -5.20 9.52 11.32
N GLY A 107 -5.22 8.54 12.23
CA GLY A 107 -5.89 8.56 13.53
C GLY A 107 -5.27 9.48 14.59
N GLN A 108 -4.28 10.30 14.24
CA GLN A 108 -3.74 11.32 15.12
C GLN A 108 -3.84 12.71 14.48
N CYS A 109 -4.83 13.49 14.92
CA CYS A 109 -4.67 14.94 15.02
C CYS A 109 -4.16 15.18 16.44
N PRO A 110 -2.96 15.75 16.67
CA PRO A 110 -2.74 16.40 17.96
C PRO A 110 -3.79 17.51 18.04
N GLU A 111 -4.63 17.50 19.07
CA GLU A 111 -5.31 18.74 19.43
C GLU A 111 -4.23 19.83 19.53
N PRO A 112 -4.44 21.03 18.97
CA PRO A 112 -3.56 22.14 19.32
C PRO A 112 -3.61 22.22 20.84
N SER A 113 -2.46 22.00 21.50
CA SER A 113 -2.41 22.21 22.93
C SER A 113 -2.83 23.66 23.15
N ASN A 114 -4.00 23.85 23.76
CA ASN A 114 -4.29 25.06 24.51
C ASN A 114 -3.29 25.08 25.67
N ALA A 115 -2.05 25.46 25.35
CA ALA A 115 -1.16 26.10 26.28
C ALA A 115 -1.43 27.58 26.08
N ASP A 116 -2.42 28.07 26.83
CA ASP A 116 -2.49 29.46 27.24
C ASP A 116 -1.12 29.88 27.78
N PHE A 117 -0.56 30.96 27.22
CA PHE A 117 0.04 32.17 27.83
C PHE A 117 1.00 32.86 26.85
#